data_AF-A0A8J8G7Y7-F1
#
_entry.id   AF-A0A8J8G7Y7-F1
#
_cell.length_a   1.000
_cell.length_b   1.000
_cell.length_c   1.000
_cell.angle_alpha   90.00
_cell.angle_beta   90.00
_cell.angle_gamma   90.00
#
_symmetry.space_group_name_H-M   'P 1'
#
loop_
_entity.id
_entity.type
_entity.pdbx_description
1 polymer ?
#
loop_
_entity_poly.entity_id
_entity_poly.type
_entity_poly.pdbx_seq_one_letter_code
_entity_poly.pdbx_strand_id
1 'polypeptide(L)'
;MTYLIIGFLIIGGIAFLFANSKNKSEETLQKMSTISVKYQSEKEIENLSNDSLTYSEKLNKTKELYPFEKWRKNFLEYQMEQYTEENCNEAKNIFDNLISKLLKIGENGNRNEKEKYFEIAVKSLNKLNEKDEGIIETGEREDLCELIDRITLASGLKPKNYAEGEGIADLYREW
;
A
#
# COMPACT_ATOMS: atom_id res chain seq x y z
N MET A 1 -62.83 -8.86 -50.38
CA MET A 1 -61.42 -8.47 -50.14
C MET A 1 -61.13 -8.84 -48.69
N THR A 2 -60.35 -9.87 -48.29
CA THR A 2 -59.00 -10.33 -48.73
C THR A 2 -57.99 -9.17 -48.75
N TYR A 3 -56.81 -9.18 -48.12
CA TYR A 3 -56.05 -10.17 -47.29
C TYR A 3 -55.45 -9.44 -46.05
N LEU A 4 -54.53 -9.92 -45.18
CA LEU A 4 -53.64 -11.11 -45.10
C LEU A 4 -53.33 -11.45 -43.61
N ILE A 5 -52.58 -12.52 -43.36
CA ILE A 5 -51.91 -12.89 -42.09
C ILE A 5 -50.47 -12.35 -42.09
N ILE A 6 -49.90 -11.96 -40.93
CA ILE A 6 -48.51 -12.25 -40.53
C ILE A 6 -48.47 -12.39 -39.00
N GLY A 7 -47.79 -13.42 -38.50
CA GLY A 7 -47.48 -13.59 -37.08
C GLY A 7 -46.00 -13.90 -36.85
N PHE A 8 -45.64 -14.11 -35.58
CA PHE A 8 -44.35 -14.63 -35.08
C PHE A 8 -43.07 -13.82 -35.37
N LEU A 9 -42.47 -13.25 -34.31
CA LEU A 9 -41.05 -13.41 -33.93
C LEU A 9 -40.67 -12.59 -32.67
N ILE A 10 -41.13 -13.01 -31.48
CA ILE A 10 -40.63 -12.49 -30.19
C ILE A 10 -40.36 -13.66 -29.21
N ILE A 11 -39.45 -14.57 -29.60
CA ILE A 11 -38.93 -15.61 -28.69
C ILE A 11 -37.39 -15.69 -28.76
N GLY A 12 -36.76 -15.41 -29.92
CA GLY A 12 -35.30 -15.44 -30.06
C GLY A 12 -34.52 -14.38 -29.26
N GLY A 13 -35.08 -13.17 -29.10
CA GLY A 13 -34.36 -12.06 -28.46
C GLY A 13 -34.08 -12.24 -26.96
N ILE A 14 -35.00 -12.85 -26.23
CA ILE A 14 -34.85 -13.07 -24.78
C ILE A 14 -33.78 -14.14 -24.50
N ALA A 15 -33.75 -15.22 -25.28
CA ALA A 15 -32.73 -16.25 -25.16
C ALA A 15 -31.31 -15.71 -25.43
N PHE A 16 -31.16 -14.84 -26.44
CA PHE A 16 -29.87 -14.20 -26.77
C PHE A 16 -29.37 -13.29 -25.64
N LEU A 17 -30.26 -12.47 -25.05
CA LEU A 17 -29.90 -11.59 -23.92
C LEU A 17 -29.52 -12.38 -22.66
N PHE A 18 -30.23 -13.46 -22.33
CA PHE A 18 -29.89 -14.31 -21.19
C PHE A 18 -28.56 -15.07 -21.38
N ALA A 19 -28.28 -15.56 -22.58
CA ALA A 19 -26.99 -16.22 -22.89
C ALA A 19 -25.81 -15.24 -22.78
N ASN A 20 -25.93 -14.04 -23.35
CA ASN A 20 -24.87 -13.04 -23.31
C ASN A 20 -24.61 -12.51 -21.88
N SER A 21 -25.65 -12.43 -21.05
CA SER A 21 -25.50 -12.05 -19.64
C SER A 21 -24.76 -13.10 -18.80
N LYS A 22 -24.98 -14.40 -19.04
CA LYS A 22 -24.26 -15.47 -18.33
C LYS A 22 -22.78 -15.47 -18.68
N ASN A 23 -22.44 -15.46 -19.96
CA ASN A 23 -21.05 -15.46 -20.43
C ASN A 23 -20.24 -14.32 -19.80
N LYS A 24 -20.80 -13.10 -19.75
CA LYS A 24 -20.15 -11.94 -19.13
C LYS A 24 -19.96 -12.10 -17.61
N SER A 25 -20.90 -12.74 -16.92
CA SER A 25 -20.78 -13.03 -15.48
C SER A 25 -19.75 -14.11 -15.17
N GLU A 26 -19.67 -15.15 -16.00
CA GLU A 26 -18.69 -16.24 -15.87
C GLU A 26 -17.28 -15.75 -16.20
N GLU A 27 -17.11 -14.95 -17.26
CA GLU A 27 -15.85 -14.27 -17.60
C GLU A 27 -15.39 -13.33 -16.47
N THR A 28 -16.32 -12.60 -15.84
CA THR A 28 -16.01 -11.73 -14.69
C THR A 28 -15.60 -12.53 -13.46
N LEU A 29 -16.32 -13.60 -13.11
CA LEU A 29 -15.93 -14.50 -12.00
C LEU A 29 -14.56 -15.13 -12.25
N GLN A 30 -14.32 -15.63 -13.46
CA GLN A 30 -13.07 -16.27 -13.85
C GLN A 30 -11.90 -15.29 -13.80
N LYS A 31 -12.11 -14.04 -14.25
CA LYS A 31 -11.13 -12.95 -14.10
C LYS A 31 -10.86 -12.63 -12.63
N MET A 32 -11.88 -12.53 -11.78
CA MET A 32 -11.73 -12.29 -10.34
C MET A 32 -10.98 -13.45 -9.65
N SER A 33 -11.28 -14.71 -9.98
CA SER A 33 -10.55 -15.87 -9.43
C SER A 33 -9.10 -15.93 -9.90
N THR A 34 -8.81 -15.58 -11.16
CA THR A 34 -7.43 -15.50 -11.65
C THR A 34 -6.66 -14.39 -10.95
N ILE A 35 -7.29 -13.24 -10.67
CA ILE A 35 -6.68 -12.15 -9.90
C ILE A 35 -6.42 -12.57 -8.45
N SER A 36 -7.36 -13.24 -7.78
CA SER A 36 -7.16 -13.68 -6.38
C SER A 36 -6.08 -14.75 -6.26
N VAL A 37 -6.05 -15.72 -7.19
CA VAL A 37 -4.99 -16.75 -7.25
C VAL A 37 -3.63 -16.12 -7.55
N LYS A 38 -3.56 -15.16 -8.48
CA LYS A 38 -2.32 -14.42 -8.77
C LYS A 38 -1.83 -13.69 -7.51
N TYR A 39 -2.70 -12.91 -6.86
CA TYR A 39 -2.36 -12.18 -5.63
C TYR A 39 -1.90 -13.10 -4.49
N GLN A 40 -2.53 -14.26 -4.31
CA GLN A 40 -2.08 -15.26 -3.34
C GLN A 40 -0.70 -15.82 -3.72
N SER A 41 -0.46 -16.16 -4.98
CA SER A 41 0.84 -16.68 -5.43
C SER A 41 1.97 -15.65 -5.32
N GLU A 42 1.71 -14.37 -5.62
CA GLU A 42 2.68 -13.29 -5.47
C GLU A 42 3.02 -13.08 -3.99
N LYS A 43 2.02 -13.14 -3.09
CA LYS A 43 2.22 -13.01 -1.64
C LYS A 43 2.96 -14.21 -1.03
N GLU A 44 2.71 -15.43 -1.51
CA GLU A 44 3.46 -16.64 -1.10
C GLU A 44 4.91 -16.60 -1.57
N ILE A 45 5.16 -16.19 -2.82
CA ILE A 45 6.51 -16.01 -3.38
C ILE A 45 7.25 -14.86 -2.65
N GLU A 46 6.58 -13.75 -2.35
CA GLU A 46 7.15 -12.65 -1.56
C GLU A 46 7.58 -13.14 -0.18
N ASN A 47 6.72 -13.87 0.54
CA ASN A 47 7.02 -14.46 1.85
C ASN A 47 8.20 -15.44 1.79
N LEU A 48 8.19 -16.39 0.85
CA LEU A 48 9.31 -17.33 0.63
C LEU A 48 10.62 -16.62 0.27
N SER A 49 10.55 -15.54 -0.51
CA SER A 49 11.71 -14.71 -0.84
C SER A 49 12.22 -13.90 0.36
N ASN A 50 11.34 -13.50 1.27
CA ASN A 50 11.71 -12.70 2.44
C ASN A 50 12.28 -13.59 3.56
N ASP A 51 11.87 -14.84 3.70
CA ASP A 51 12.42 -15.74 4.72
C ASP A 51 13.91 -16.05 4.52
N SER A 52 14.43 -15.99 3.29
CA SER A 52 15.86 -16.17 2.99
C SER A 52 16.72 -14.92 3.19
N LEU A 53 16.13 -13.73 3.29
CA LEU A 53 16.86 -12.47 3.47
C LEU A 53 17.37 -12.31 4.91
N THR A 54 18.60 -11.81 5.04
CA THR A 54 19.13 -11.34 6.32
C THR A 54 18.36 -10.12 6.84
N TYR A 55 18.49 -9.84 8.14
CA TYR A 55 17.94 -8.63 8.77
C TYR A 55 18.25 -7.34 8.00
N SER A 56 19.50 -7.19 7.56
CA SER A 56 19.97 -6.00 6.84
C SER A 56 19.39 -5.90 5.42
N GLU A 57 19.21 -7.03 4.74
CA GLU A 57 18.57 -7.06 3.42
C GLU A 57 17.07 -6.77 3.52
N LYS A 58 16.38 -7.35 4.51
CA LYS A 58 14.97 -7.04 4.84
C LYS A 58 14.75 -5.54 5.02
N LEU A 59 15.57 -4.89 5.85
CA LEU A 59 15.48 -3.44 6.08
C LEU A 59 15.83 -2.60 4.84
N ASN A 60 16.84 -2.98 4.04
CA ASN A 60 17.16 -2.22 2.84
C ASN A 60 16.12 -2.40 1.72
N LYS A 61 15.50 -3.57 1.60
CA LYS A 61 14.43 -3.85 0.62
C LYS A 61 13.19 -2.96 0.83
N THR A 62 12.89 -2.55 2.06
CA THR A 62 11.77 -1.61 2.32
C THR A 62 11.95 -0.23 1.65
N LYS A 63 13.17 0.14 1.21
CA LYS A 63 13.40 1.38 0.46
C LYS A 63 12.80 1.35 -0.95
N GLU A 64 12.54 0.16 -1.50
CA GLU A 64 11.82 -0.01 -2.77
C GLU A 64 10.34 0.39 -2.64
N LEU A 65 9.83 0.53 -1.42
CA LEU A 65 8.46 0.94 -1.09
C LEU A 65 8.33 2.45 -0.79
N TYR A 66 9.40 3.25 -0.99
CA TYR A 66 9.37 4.68 -0.71
C TYR A 66 8.40 5.42 -1.66
N PRO A 67 7.36 6.12 -1.15
CA PRO A 67 6.36 6.80 -1.98
C PRO A 67 6.86 8.15 -2.54
N PHE A 68 8.03 8.63 -2.10
CA PHE A 68 8.47 10.01 -2.32
C PHE A 68 8.74 10.36 -3.79
N GLU A 69 9.10 9.38 -4.64
CA GLU A 69 9.19 9.59 -6.10
C GLU A 69 7.80 9.77 -6.73
N LYS A 70 6.79 9.01 -6.27
CA LYS A 70 5.38 9.17 -6.67
C LYS A 70 4.85 10.54 -6.25
N TRP A 71 5.11 10.96 -5.01
CA TRP A 71 4.75 12.28 -4.51
C TRP A 71 5.42 13.39 -5.33
N ARG A 72 6.74 13.29 -5.57
CA ARG A 72 7.46 14.29 -6.37
C ARG A 72 6.98 14.35 -7.82
N LYS A 73 6.53 13.22 -8.38
CA LYS A 73 5.88 13.16 -9.69
C LYS A 73 4.53 13.88 -9.69
N ASN A 74 3.74 13.76 -8.61
CA ASN A 74 2.45 14.47 -8.48
C ASN A 74 2.59 16.01 -8.46
N PHE A 75 3.70 16.54 -7.93
CA PHE A 75 4.02 17.98 -8.06
C PHE A 75 4.09 18.41 -9.53
N LEU A 76 4.73 17.60 -10.38
CA LEU A 76 4.96 17.91 -11.79
C LEU A 76 3.71 17.67 -12.67
N GLU A 77 2.95 16.61 -12.39
CA GLU A 77 1.79 16.22 -13.20
C GLU A 77 0.47 16.89 -12.77
N TYR A 78 0.27 17.09 -11.46
CA TYR A 78 -1.00 17.56 -10.88
C TYR A 78 -0.89 18.88 -10.12
N GLN A 79 0.28 19.55 -10.14
CA GLN A 79 0.53 20.83 -9.44
C GLN A 79 0.26 20.72 -7.92
N MET A 80 0.56 19.57 -7.34
CA MET A 80 0.47 19.34 -5.89
C MET A 80 1.69 19.96 -5.21
N GLU A 81 1.59 21.26 -4.91
CA GLU A 81 2.70 22.11 -4.46
C GLU A 81 3.37 21.62 -3.16
N GLN A 82 2.63 20.91 -2.29
CA GLN A 82 3.16 20.34 -1.03
C GLN A 82 4.33 19.37 -1.25
N TYR A 83 4.39 18.68 -2.40
CA TYR A 83 5.46 17.72 -2.70
C TYR A 83 6.68 18.41 -3.33
N THR A 84 7.14 19.48 -2.70
CA THR A 84 8.42 20.12 -3.03
C THR A 84 9.56 19.11 -2.94
N GLU A 85 10.66 19.36 -3.66
CA GLU A 85 11.85 18.51 -3.56
C GLU A 85 12.42 18.49 -2.14
N GLU A 86 12.35 19.62 -1.42
CA GLU A 86 12.74 19.71 -0.01
C GLU A 86 11.88 18.77 0.85
N ASN A 87 10.56 18.88 0.77
CA ASN A 87 9.62 18.12 1.59
C ASN A 87 9.69 16.61 1.32
N CYS A 88 9.74 16.19 0.04
CA CYS A 88 9.91 14.78 -0.31
C CYS A 88 11.25 14.21 0.18
N ASN A 89 12.33 15.01 0.12
CA ASN A 89 13.63 14.60 0.66
C ASN A 89 13.64 14.59 2.21
N GLU A 90 12.94 15.51 2.87
CA GLU A 90 12.80 15.53 4.33
C GLU A 90 12.06 14.27 4.82
N ALA A 91 10.91 13.94 4.20
CA ALA A 91 10.20 12.68 4.46
C ALA A 91 11.09 11.45 4.23
N LYS A 92 11.76 11.37 3.08
CA LYS A 92 12.70 10.28 2.76
C LYS A 92 13.82 10.14 3.80
N ASN A 93 14.39 11.27 4.23
CA ASN A 93 15.48 11.29 5.22
C ASN A 93 15.03 10.80 6.60
N ILE A 94 13.76 11.00 6.98
CA ILE A 94 13.21 10.42 8.23
C ILE A 94 13.28 8.89 8.19
N PHE A 95 12.86 8.27 7.08
CA PHE A 95 12.91 6.81 6.92
C PHE A 95 14.33 6.27 6.74
N ASP A 96 15.21 6.96 6.00
CA ASP A 96 16.62 6.57 5.90
C ASP A 96 17.33 6.61 7.26
N ASN A 97 17.00 7.59 8.12
CA ASN A 97 17.49 7.66 9.50
C ASN A 97 16.92 6.54 10.39
N LEU A 98 15.64 6.19 10.26
CA LEU A 98 15.03 5.05 10.96
C LEU A 98 15.76 3.74 10.59
N ILE A 99 15.87 3.45 9.29
CA ILE A 99 16.53 2.25 8.78
C ILE A 99 18.01 2.21 9.20
N SER A 100 18.74 3.32 9.09
CA SER A 100 20.15 3.42 9.53
C SER A 100 20.33 3.07 11.01
N LYS A 101 19.45 3.59 11.88
CA LYS A 101 19.48 3.30 13.32
C LYS A 101 19.14 1.84 13.62
N LEU A 102 18.13 1.27 12.96
CA LEU A 102 17.77 -0.14 13.09
C LEU A 102 18.91 -1.07 12.63
N LEU A 103 19.52 -0.81 11.48
CA LEU A 103 20.71 -1.51 10.99
C LEU A 103 21.87 -1.46 11.99
N LYS A 104 22.08 -0.31 12.65
CA LYS A 104 23.17 -0.11 13.62
C LYS A 104 23.01 -0.92 14.90
N ILE A 105 21.79 -1.07 15.43
CA ILE A 105 21.53 -1.92 16.60
C ILE A 105 21.34 -3.40 16.24
N GLY A 106 21.03 -3.69 14.98
CA GLY A 106 20.96 -5.04 14.43
C GLY A 106 19.75 -5.86 14.87
N GLU A 107 19.71 -7.10 14.39
CA GLU A 107 18.60 -8.03 14.61
C GLU A 107 18.32 -8.27 16.10
N ASN A 108 19.37 -8.48 16.88
CA ASN A 108 19.32 -8.70 18.33
C ASN A 108 19.31 -7.40 19.15
N GLY A 109 19.18 -6.23 18.50
CA GLY A 109 19.06 -4.93 19.15
C GLY A 109 17.82 -4.85 20.06
N ASN A 110 17.91 -4.07 21.13
CA ASN A 110 16.87 -4.00 22.16
C ASN A 110 15.52 -3.58 21.58
N ARG A 111 14.44 -4.28 21.97
CA ARG A 111 13.08 -4.00 21.49
C ARG A 111 12.64 -2.55 21.74
N ASN A 112 12.89 -2.03 22.95
CA ASN A 112 12.47 -0.68 23.34
C ASN A 112 13.28 0.38 22.58
N GLU A 113 14.55 0.10 22.24
CA GLU A 113 15.35 0.99 21.37
C GLU A 113 14.81 1.01 19.94
N LYS A 114 14.43 -0.14 19.37
CA LYS A 114 13.73 -0.21 18.07
C LYS A 114 12.46 0.63 18.09
N GLU A 115 11.57 0.38 19.06
CA GLU A 115 10.31 1.13 19.25
C GLU A 115 10.56 2.64 19.40
N LYS A 116 11.60 3.05 20.13
CA LYS A 116 11.99 4.47 20.27
C LYS A 116 12.45 5.09 18.95
N TYR A 117 13.07 4.33 18.04
CA TYR A 117 13.42 4.83 16.72
C TYR A 117 12.17 5.05 15.84
N PHE A 118 11.15 4.17 15.93
CA PHE A 118 9.86 4.41 15.29
C PHE A 118 9.16 5.65 15.86
N GLU A 119 9.10 5.82 17.19
CA GLU A 119 8.55 7.03 17.81
C GLU A 119 9.23 8.31 17.27
N ILE A 120 10.56 8.31 17.17
CA ILE A 120 11.31 9.45 16.64
C ILE A 120 10.96 9.70 15.16
N ALA A 121 10.79 8.66 14.36
CA ALA A 121 10.42 8.79 12.95
C ALA A 121 9.01 9.38 12.79
N VAL A 122 8.01 8.80 13.46
CA VAL A 122 6.62 9.28 13.37
C VAL A 122 6.49 10.72 13.88
N LYS A 123 7.12 11.07 15.00
CA LYS A 123 7.13 12.47 15.50
C LYS A 123 7.91 13.43 14.61
N SER A 124 8.76 12.94 13.72
CA SER A 124 9.39 13.79 12.69
C SER A 124 8.44 14.02 11.52
N LEU A 125 7.60 13.04 11.18
CA LEU A 125 6.51 13.20 10.20
C LEU A 125 5.42 14.15 10.71
N ASN A 126 5.05 14.11 11.99
CA ASN A 126 4.14 15.09 12.61
C ASN A 126 4.66 16.52 12.37
N LYS A 127 5.94 16.78 12.66
CA LYS A 127 6.57 18.10 12.45
C LYS A 127 6.67 18.52 10.99
N LEU A 128 6.87 17.57 10.07
CA LEU A 128 6.85 17.85 8.63
C LEU A 128 5.45 18.29 8.18
N ASN A 129 4.40 17.66 8.72
CA ASN A 129 3.01 18.04 8.46
C ASN A 129 2.58 19.35 9.17
N GLU A 130 3.17 19.67 10.32
CA GLU A 130 3.04 21.00 10.97
C GLU A 130 3.72 22.12 10.16
N LYS A 131 4.83 21.81 9.46
CA LYS A 131 5.59 22.74 8.62
C LYS A 131 4.88 23.05 7.29
N ASP A 132 4.25 22.04 6.69
CA ASP A 132 3.58 22.11 5.40
C ASP A 132 2.22 21.39 5.48
N GLU A 133 1.19 22.16 5.88
CA GLU A 133 -0.16 21.65 6.11
C GLU A 133 -0.76 21.12 4.79
N GLY A 134 -1.07 19.82 4.76
CA GLY A 134 -1.55 19.12 3.55
C GLY A 134 -0.49 18.29 2.82
N ILE A 135 0.73 18.15 3.37
CA ILE A 135 1.70 17.14 2.90
C ILE A 135 1.30 15.71 3.30
N ILE A 136 0.62 15.50 4.43
CA ILE A 136 0.06 14.20 4.82
C ILE A 136 -1.47 14.25 4.87
N GLU A 137 -2.10 13.83 3.78
CA GLU A 137 -3.55 13.64 3.68
C GLU A 137 -3.91 12.14 3.61
N THR A 138 -5.16 11.80 3.29
CA THR A 138 -5.65 10.40 3.32
C THR A 138 -4.81 9.42 2.49
N GLY A 139 -4.29 9.81 1.32
CA GLY A 139 -3.46 8.90 0.50
C GLY A 139 -2.07 8.69 1.09
N GLU A 140 -1.51 9.73 1.69
CA GLU A 140 -0.18 9.72 2.30
C GLU A 140 -0.20 9.02 3.66
N ARG A 141 -1.32 9.11 4.40
CA ARG A 141 -1.59 8.28 5.58
C ARG A 141 -1.42 6.80 5.25
N GLU A 142 -2.05 6.34 4.16
CA GLU A 142 -1.97 4.94 3.72
C GLU A 142 -0.54 4.55 3.29
N ASP A 143 0.11 5.36 2.44
CA ASP A 143 1.51 5.15 2.01
C ASP A 143 2.48 5.04 3.22
N LEU A 144 2.36 5.97 4.17
CA LEU A 144 3.24 6.05 5.33
C LEU A 144 2.98 4.92 6.33
N CYS A 145 1.72 4.58 6.60
CA CYS A 145 1.39 3.46 7.48
C CYS A 145 1.85 2.12 6.89
N GLU A 146 1.65 1.85 5.59
CA GLU A 146 2.21 0.63 4.98
C GLU A 146 3.74 0.60 5.09
N LEU A 147 4.44 1.70 4.74
CA LEU A 147 5.90 1.75 4.82
C LEU A 147 6.40 1.51 6.26
N ILE A 148 5.77 2.13 7.27
CA ILE A 148 6.11 1.95 8.68
C ILE A 148 5.90 0.48 9.10
N ASP A 149 4.80 -0.16 8.70
CA ASP A 149 4.51 -1.55 9.03
C ASP A 149 5.46 -2.54 8.36
N ARG A 150 5.85 -2.27 7.10
CA ARG A 150 6.85 -3.06 6.38
C ARG A 150 8.22 -2.96 7.05
N ILE A 151 8.63 -1.78 7.51
CA ILE A 151 9.86 -1.58 8.29
C ILE A 151 9.73 -2.23 9.68
N THR A 152 8.55 -2.19 10.30
CA THR A 152 8.25 -2.87 11.59
C THR A 152 8.49 -4.37 11.47
N LEU A 153 7.91 -5.02 10.44
CA LEU A 153 8.14 -6.43 10.14
C LEU A 153 9.62 -6.73 9.84
N ALA A 154 10.26 -5.94 8.98
CA ALA A 154 11.69 -6.09 8.65
C ALA A 154 12.61 -5.95 9.88
N SER A 155 12.21 -5.14 10.87
CA SER A 155 12.96 -4.94 12.13
C SER A 155 12.80 -6.09 13.15
N GLY A 156 11.99 -7.11 12.85
CA GLY A 156 11.67 -8.22 13.74
C GLY A 156 10.55 -7.92 14.75
N LEU A 157 9.92 -6.74 14.65
CA LEU A 157 8.71 -6.38 15.38
C LEU A 157 7.47 -6.86 14.61
N LYS A 158 6.27 -6.68 15.18
CA LYS A 158 5.00 -7.10 14.56
C LYS A 158 3.97 -5.98 14.72
N PRO A 159 3.46 -5.37 13.63
CA PRO A 159 2.48 -4.28 13.69
C PRO A 159 1.30 -4.56 14.62
N LYS A 160 0.72 -5.76 14.52
CA LYS A 160 -0.38 -6.25 15.35
C LYS A 160 -0.16 -6.26 16.87
N ASN A 161 1.04 -5.95 17.35
CA ASN A 161 1.35 -5.81 18.78
C ASN A 161 1.14 -4.36 19.28
N TYR A 162 0.77 -3.43 18.40
CA TYR A 162 0.65 -2.00 18.66
C TYR A 162 -0.74 -1.49 18.22
N ALA A 163 -1.26 -0.48 18.95
CA ALA A 163 -2.53 0.18 18.65
C ALA A 163 -3.69 -0.79 18.29
N GLU A 164 -3.91 -1.81 19.12
CA GLU A 164 -4.95 -2.86 18.94
C GLU A 164 -4.91 -3.68 17.63
N GLY A 165 -3.94 -3.42 16.75
CA GLY A 165 -3.86 -4.03 15.42
C GLY A 165 -3.39 -3.06 14.34
N GLU A 166 -3.63 -1.76 14.52
CA GLU A 166 -3.46 -0.72 13.51
C GLU A 166 -1.99 -0.40 13.17
N GLY A 167 -1.05 -0.74 14.06
CA GLY A 167 0.39 -0.63 13.80
C GLY A 167 1.13 0.30 14.76
N ILE A 168 2.45 0.45 14.56
CA ILE A 168 3.29 1.28 15.45
C ILE A 168 3.17 2.78 15.14
N ALA A 169 2.66 3.14 13.96
CA ALA A 169 2.37 4.53 13.57
C ALA A 169 1.29 5.15 14.47
N ASP A 170 0.18 4.44 14.68
CA ASP A 170 -1.00 4.87 15.45
C ASP A 170 -0.75 5.14 16.94
N LEU A 171 0.39 4.70 17.49
CA LEU A 171 0.80 5.10 18.84
C LEU A 171 1.27 6.55 18.94
N TYR A 172 1.66 7.17 17.81
CA TYR A 172 2.43 8.43 17.81
C TYR A 172 2.04 9.43 16.72
N ARG A 173 1.27 9.04 15.69
CA ARG A 173 0.90 9.94 14.60
C ARG A 173 -0.16 10.94 15.05
N GLU A 174 -0.02 12.17 14.57
CA GLU A 174 -0.99 13.25 14.73
C GLU A 174 -1.63 13.64 13.37
N TRP A 175 -1.17 12.97 12.31
CA TRP A 175 -1.59 13.09 10.91
C TRP A 175 -2.38 11.87 10.42
#